data_AF-A0A9E2R634-F1
#
_entry.id   AF-A0A9E2R634-F1
#
_cell.length_a   1.000
_cell.length_b   1.000
_cell.length_c   1.000
_cell.angle_alpha   90.00
_cell.angle_beta   90.00
_cell.angle_gamma   90.00
#
_symmetry.space_group_name_H-M   'P 1'
#
loop_
_entity.id
_entity.type
_entity.pdbx_description
1 polymer ?
#
loop_
_entity_poly.entity_id
_entity_poly.type
_entity_poly.pdbx_seq_one_letter_code
_entity_poly.pdbx_strand_id
1 'polypeptide(L)'
;VPAPAPEVLKTEPPPPAPTAPTEVTPVVTPSPAVPPTPAPTASEPAKPRPAVSAPTPLPVEPKVEGPPPKRIVTREGVVRRTGSIQAPSLFELCSEESDQAIDYLHSYANHVVLKKFNRKHVIVTGEEMIDPRWPKTPVLEIDTIEVAP
;
A
#
# COMPACT_ATOMS: atom_id res chain seq x y z
N VAL A 1 61.89 18.39 14.76
CA VAL A 1 60.97 17.69 15.68
C VAL A 1 60.46 18.72 16.70
N PRO A 2 59.15 18.98 16.74
CA PRO A 2 58.49 19.20 18.03
C PRO A 2 57.17 18.42 18.17
N ALA A 3 56.86 18.09 19.42
CA ALA A 3 55.71 17.34 19.93
C ALA A 3 54.47 18.26 20.19
N PRO A 4 53.29 17.73 20.59
CA PRO A 4 51.96 18.30 20.31
C PRO A 4 51.26 19.08 21.46
N ALA A 5 50.06 19.63 21.12
CA ALA A 5 48.92 20.08 21.96
C ALA A 5 48.97 21.52 22.56
N PRO A 6 47.83 22.25 22.74
CA PRO A 6 46.52 21.76 23.18
C PRO A 6 45.27 22.15 22.36
N GLU A 7 44.22 21.36 22.62
CA GLU A 7 42.79 21.56 22.32
C GLU A 7 42.31 23.01 22.42
N VAL A 8 41.65 23.47 21.35
CA VAL A 8 40.79 24.65 21.39
C VAL A 8 39.36 24.14 21.54
N LEU A 9 38.84 24.29 22.76
CA LEU A 9 37.47 24.06 23.16
C LEU A 9 36.54 24.87 22.23
N LYS A 10 35.74 24.17 21.40
CA LYS A 10 34.73 24.80 20.56
C LYS A 10 33.51 25.09 21.46
N THR A 11 33.27 26.35 21.80
CA THR A 11 32.02 26.79 22.43
C THR A 11 30.90 26.65 21.41
N GLU A 12 30.11 25.59 21.54
CA GLU A 12 28.88 25.39 20.77
C GLU A 12 27.75 26.25 21.38
N PRO A 13 26.90 26.91 20.56
CA PRO A 13 25.74 27.64 21.06
C PRO A 13 24.76 26.68 21.76
N PRO A 14 24.03 27.12 22.80
CA PRO A 14 23.06 26.26 23.46
C PRO A 14 21.94 25.84 22.49
N PRO A 15 21.43 24.60 22.60
CA PRO A 15 20.33 24.13 21.78
C PRO A 15 19.04 24.94 22.07
N PRO A 16 18.17 25.16 21.08
CA PRO A 16 16.85 25.71 21.32
C PRO A 16 16.04 24.75 22.20
N ALA A 17 15.39 25.30 23.24
CA ALA A 17 14.56 24.56 24.17
C ALA A 17 13.38 23.86 23.47
N PRO A 18 12.97 22.67 23.91
CA PRO A 18 11.80 21.99 23.37
C PRO A 18 10.54 22.81 23.67
N THR A 19 9.91 23.33 22.62
CA THR A 19 8.55 23.85 22.72
C THR A 19 7.64 22.66 22.99
N ALA A 20 7.04 22.62 24.18
CA ALA A 20 6.06 21.61 24.56
C ALA A 20 4.90 21.60 23.53
N PRO A 21 4.42 20.43 23.10
CA PRO A 21 3.19 20.36 22.32
C PRO A 21 2.03 20.82 23.20
N THR A 22 1.33 21.86 22.75
CA THR A 22 0.01 22.25 23.24
C THR A 22 -0.90 21.03 23.23
N GLU A 23 -1.40 20.68 24.42
CA GLU A 23 -2.46 19.71 24.67
C GLU A 23 -3.72 20.11 23.89
N VAL A 24 -3.94 19.47 22.74
CA VAL A 24 -5.23 19.50 22.06
C VAL A 24 -6.15 18.48 22.71
N THR A 25 -7.00 18.99 23.59
CA THR A 25 -8.19 18.32 24.10
C THR A 25 -9.01 17.72 22.94
N PRO A 26 -9.39 16.44 22.97
CA PRO A 26 -10.40 15.93 22.05
C PRO A 26 -11.78 16.44 22.50
N VAL A 27 -12.28 17.48 21.83
CA VAL A 27 -13.71 17.80 21.87
C VAL A 27 -14.46 16.70 21.13
N VAL A 28 -15.08 15.81 21.91
CA VAL A 28 -16.06 14.83 21.47
C VAL A 28 -17.19 15.58 20.77
N THR A 29 -17.26 15.47 19.45
CA THR A 29 -18.42 15.96 18.70
C THR A 29 -19.46 14.83 18.68
N PRO A 30 -20.66 15.00 19.26
CA PRO A 30 -21.68 13.96 19.23
C PRO A 30 -22.25 13.79 17.82
N SER A 31 -22.35 12.52 17.43
CA SER A 31 -22.98 11.99 16.23
C SER A 31 -24.37 12.60 15.94
N PRO A 32 -24.66 13.06 14.70
CA PRO A 32 -25.99 13.49 14.32
C PRO A 32 -27.00 12.34 14.30
N ALA A 33 -28.15 12.62 14.91
CA ALA A 33 -29.37 11.86 15.07
C ALA A 33 -29.77 10.94 13.89
N VAL A 34 -30.11 9.70 14.24
CA VAL A 34 -30.86 8.75 13.41
C VAL A 34 -32.30 9.26 13.28
N PRO A 35 -32.86 9.46 12.06
CA PRO A 35 -34.28 9.73 11.92
C PRO A 35 -35.11 8.47 12.25
N PRO A 36 -36.25 8.59 12.95
CA PRO A 36 -37.14 7.47 13.21
C PRO A 36 -37.92 7.15 11.93
N THR A 37 -37.79 5.93 11.42
CA THR A 37 -38.73 5.43 10.40
C THR A 37 -39.80 4.57 11.09
N PRO A 38 -41.09 4.90 10.91
CA PRO A 38 -42.20 4.22 11.59
C PRO A 38 -42.49 2.83 10.98
N ALA A 39 -42.77 1.86 11.86
CA ALA A 39 -43.59 0.69 11.55
C ALA A 39 -45.09 1.10 11.57
N PRO A 40 -46.09 0.22 11.32
CA PRO A 40 -46.14 -1.12 10.71
C PRO A 40 -47.19 -1.23 9.58
N THR A 41 -47.26 -2.34 8.83
CA THR A 41 -48.54 -2.88 8.31
C THR A 41 -48.39 -4.37 8.02
N ALA A 42 -49.31 -5.12 8.61
CA ALA A 42 -49.50 -6.56 8.50
C ALA A 42 -50.41 -6.94 7.31
N SER A 43 -50.59 -8.25 7.13
CA SER A 43 -51.50 -8.98 6.21
C SER A 43 -50.81 -9.37 4.89
N GLU A 44 -50.78 -10.61 4.41
CA GLU A 44 -51.67 -11.77 4.59
C GLU A 44 -51.01 -13.04 3.93
N PRO A 45 -51.69 -14.19 3.73
CA PRO A 45 -51.59 -15.44 4.48
C PRO A 45 -50.78 -16.58 3.82
N ALA A 46 -50.49 -17.59 4.65
CA ALA A 46 -49.79 -18.82 4.33
C ALA A 46 -50.42 -19.63 3.17
N LYS A 47 -49.58 -19.97 2.18
CA LYS A 47 -49.84 -21.03 1.20
C LYS A 47 -48.85 -22.18 1.48
N PRO A 48 -49.31 -23.43 1.72
CA PRO A 48 -48.39 -24.53 1.96
C PRO A 48 -47.70 -24.88 0.65
N ARG A 49 -46.41 -24.54 0.52
CA ARG A 49 -45.58 -25.07 -0.55
C ARG A 49 -45.16 -26.50 -0.16
N PRO A 50 -45.34 -27.49 -1.04
CA PRO A 50 -44.96 -28.87 -0.76
C PRO A 50 -43.48 -28.95 -0.39
N ALA A 51 -43.18 -29.80 0.60
CA ALA A 51 -41.84 -30.11 1.07
C ALA A 51 -40.96 -30.52 -0.12
N VAL A 52 -40.13 -29.58 -0.58
CA VAL A 52 -38.99 -29.90 -1.43
C VAL A 52 -37.86 -30.23 -0.48
N SER A 53 -37.41 -31.48 -0.59
CA SER A 53 -36.32 -32.12 0.12
C SER A 53 -35.24 -31.16 0.57
N ALA A 54 -34.87 -31.27 1.85
CA ALA A 54 -33.69 -30.63 2.40
C ALA A 54 -32.50 -30.79 1.44
N PRO A 55 -31.80 -29.70 1.06
CA PRO A 55 -30.51 -29.89 0.42
C PRO A 55 -29.62 -30.57 1.45
N THR A 56 -29.08 -31.73 1.04
CA THR A 56 -27.95 -32.39 1.66
C THR A 56 -26.95 -31.35 2.18
N PRO A 57 -26.51 -31.39 3.45
CA PRO A 57 -25.45 -30.51 3.89
C PRO A 57 -24.22 -30.82 3.04
N LEU A 58 -23.89 -29.91 2.14
CA LEU A 58 -22.60 -29.90 1.48
C LEU A 58 -21.55 -29.92 2.59
N PRO A 59 -20.58 -30.84 2.57
CA PRO A 59 -19.46 -30.80 3.50
C PRO A 59 -18.86 -29.40 3.45
N VAL A 60 -18.82 -28.74 4.61
CA VAL A 60 -18.02 -27.54 4.81
C VAL A 60 -16.58 -27.93 4.54
N GLU A 61 -16.12 -27.67 3.31
CA GLU A 61 -14.72 -27.76 2.93
C GLU A 61 -13.93 -26.94 3.98
N PRO A 62 -12.98 -27.54 4.70
CA PRO A 62 -12.18 -26.80 5.66
C PRO A 62 -11.52 -25.66 4.91
N LYS A 63 -11.82 -24.42 5.32
CA LYS A 63 -11.11 -23.23 4.87
C LYS A 63 -9.65 -23.42 5.27
N VAL A 64 -8.86 -23.97 4.36
CA VAL A 64 -7.41 -23.96 4.43
C VAL A 64 -7.05 -22.49 4.50
N GLU A 65 -6.65 -22.04 5.68
CA GLU A 65 -6.01 -20.75 5.90
C GLU A 65 -4.63 -20.84 5.26
N GLY A 66 -4.62 -20.87 3.93
CA GLY A 66 -3.43 -20.75 3.12
C GLY A 66 -2.86 -19.34 3.30
N PRO A 67 -1.55 -19.15 3.08
CA PRO A 67 -0.96 -17.82 3.11
C PRO A 67 -1.76 -16.87 2.20
N PRO A 68 -1.85 -15.57 2.56
CA PRO A 68 -2.64 -14.62 1.80
C PRO A 68 -2.23 -14.67 0.32
N PRO A 69 -3.20 -14.66 -0.62
CA PRO A 69 -2.90 -14.71 -2.04
C PRO A 69 -1.99 -13.55 -2.41
N LYS A 70 -0.88 -13.88 -3.08
CA LYS A 70 0.03 -12.90 -3.69
C LYS A 70 -0.78 -12.02 -4.65
N ARG A 71 -0.70 -10.70 -4.48
CA ARG A 71 -1.53 -9.77 -5.24
C ARG A 71 -0.90 -9.54 -6.61
N ILE A 72 -1.47 -10.11 -7.66
CA ILE A 72 -1.02 -9.86 -9.03
C ILE A 72 -1.70 -8.60 -9.55
N VAL A 73 -0.91 -7.62 -10.01
CA VAL A 73 -1.38 -6.32 -10.46
C VAL A 73 -0.78 -5.98 -11.82
N THR A 74 -1.60 -5.41 -12.69
CA THR A 74 -1.18 -4.78 -13.94
C THR A 74 -1.27 -3.27 -13.79
N ARG A 75 -0.17 -2.57 -14.05
CA ARG A 75 -0.05 -1.12 -13.94
C ARG A 75 0.56 -0.55 -15.21
N GLU A 76 0.10 0.63 -15.57
CA GLU A 76 0.61 1.39 -16.69
C GLU A 76 1.33 2.64 -16.16
N GLY A 77 2.42 3.02 -16.81
CA GLY A 77 3.16 4.22 -16.44
C GLY A 77 4.56 4.28 -17.05
N VAL A 78 5.34 5.26 -16.60
CA VAL A 78 6.70 5.49 -17.09
C VAL A 78 7.72 4.95 -16.11
N VAL A 79 8.64 4.09 -16.58
CA VAL A 79 9.74 3.62 -15.73
C VAL A 79 10.72 4.76 -15.50
N ARG A 80 10.94 5.14 -14.24
CA ARG A 80 11.94 6.12 -13.85
C ARG A 80 13.01 5.46 -13.00
N ARG A 81 14.23 6.01 -13.06
CA ARG A 81 15.31 5.61 -12.16
C ARG A 81 15.33 6.60 -11.00
N THR A 82 15.28 6.06 -9.79
CA THR A 82 15.38 6.83 -8.54
C THR A 82 16.74 6.59 -7.88
N GLY A 83 17.24 7.63 -7.22
CA GLY A 83 18.50 7.59 -6.45
C GLY A 83 18.26 7.77 -4.95
N SER A 84 17.01 7.70 -4.50
CA SER A 84 16.68 7.89 -3.10
C SER A 84 17.18 6.70 -2.26
N ILE A 85 17.88 7.00 -1.17
CA ILE A 85 18.31 5.98 -0.19
C ILE A 85 17.11 5.33 0.49
N GLN A 86 15.98 6.04 0.54
CA GLN A 86 14.72 5.56 1.08
C GLN A 86 13.87 4.81 0.05
N ALA A 87 14.36 4.60 -1.17
CA ALA A 87 13.64 3.80 -2.15
C ALA A 87 13.89 2.30 -1.92
N PRO A 88 12.85 1.46 -1.97
CA PRO A 88 13.02 0.00 -1.94
C PRO A 88 13.83 -0.54 -3.14
N SER A 89 13.76 0.15 -4.29
CA SER A 89 14.44 -0.23 -5.54
C SER A 89 14.99 0.99 -6.27
N LEU A 90 15.91 0.77 -7.20
CA LEU A 90 16.49 1.79 -8.07
C LEU A 90 15.55 2.25 -9.19
N PHE A 91 14.45 1.53 -9.43
CA PHE A 91 13.47 1.88 -10.45
C PHE A 91 12.09 2.00 -9.83
N GLU A 92 11.33 2.95 -10.33
CA GLU A 92 9.96 3.25 -9.92
C GLU A 92 9.09 3.37 -11.17
N LEU A 93 7.82 2.98 -11.06
CA LEU A 93 6.80 3.19 -12.06
C LEU A 93 6.06 4.47 -11.72
N CYS A 94 6.18 5.49 -12.56
CA CYS A 94 5.49 6.76 -12.39
C CYS A 94 4.18 6.77 -13.18
N SER A 95 3.11 7.30 -12.59
CA SER A 95 1.87 7.58 -13.32
C SER A 95 2.12 8.68 -14.35
N GLU A 96 1.60 8.51 -15.56
CA GLU A 96 1.66 9.58 -16.58
C GLU A 96 0.77 10.77 -16.26
N GLU A 97 -0.32 10.56 -15.52
CA GLU A 97 -1.26 11.65 -15.21
C GLU A 97 -0.74 12.55 -14.09
N SER A 98 -0.10 11.95 -13.07
CA SER A 98 0.30 12.66 -11.84
C SER A 98 1.81 12.84 -11.69
N ASP A 99 2.63 12.22 -12.54
CA ASP A 99 4.10 12.16 -12.41
C ASP A 99 4.58 11.60 -11.05
N GLN A 100 3.69 10.97 -10.28
CA GLN A 100 3.99 10.37 -8.97
C GLN A 100 4.39 8.91 -9.12
N ALA A 101 5.31 8.44 -8.27
CA ALA A 101 5.64 7.02 -8.16
C ALA A 101 4.42 6.25 -7.64
N ILE A 102 3.94 5.29 -8.44
CA ILE A 102 2.87 4.37 -8.08
C ILE A 102 3.46 3.19 -7.30
N ASP A 103 4.46 2.55 -7.90
CA ASP A 103 5.08 1.32 -7.39
C ASP A 103 6.59 1.34 -7.64
N TYR A 104 7.36 0.66 -6.79
CA TYR A 104 8.80 0.46 -7.03
C TYR A 104 9.02 -0.86 -7.75
N LEU A 105 9.82 -0.83 -8.79
CA LEU A 105 9.99 -1.95 -9.70
C LEU A 105 11.16 -2.83 -9.28
N HIS A 106 10.91 -4.12 -9.11
CA HIS A 106 11.94 -5.12 -8.82
C HIS A 106 11.89 -6.25 -9.86
N SER A 107 13.04 -6.83 -10.20
CA SER A 107 13.19 -7.73 -11.35
C SER A 107 14.02 -8.97 -11.02
N TYR A 108 13.82 -9.56 -9.85
CA TYR A 108 14.56 -10.72 -9.37
C TYR A 108 14.13 -12.02 -10.06
N ALA A 109 12.82 -12.22 -10.26
CA ALA A 109 12.25 -13.44 -10.80
C ALA A 109 12.56 -13.65 -12.30
N ASN A 110 12.36 -12.60 -13.11
CA ASN A 110 12.44 -12.70 -14.57
C ASN A 110 13.68 -12.04 -15.19
N HIS A 111 14.61 -11.54 -14.37
CA HIS A 111 15.85 -10.87 -14.80
C HIS A 111 15.64 -9.80 -15.90
N VAL A 112 14.52 -9.10 -15.85
CA VAL A 112 14.16 -8.05 -16.81
C VAL A 112 15.14 -6.87 -16.68
N VAL A 113 15.69 -6.43 -17.81
CA VAL A 113 16.62 -5.29 -17.83
C VAL A 113 15.85 -3.97 -17.81
N LEU A 114 15.42 -3.55 -16.62
CA LEU A 114 14.66 -2.31 -16.36
C LEU A 114 15.30 -1.05 -16.95
N LYS A 115 16.63 -1.03 -17.03
CA LYS A 115 17.40 0.08 -17.63
C LYS A 115 17.01 0.35 -19.09
N LYS A 116 16.56 -0.66 -19.86
CA LYS A 116 16.14 -0.52 -21.27
C LYS A 116 14.78 0.17 -21.42
N PHE A 117 13.99 0.16 -20.36
CA PHE A 117 12.65 0.74 -20.30
C PHE A 117 12.65 2.10 -19.60
N ASN A 118 13.81 2.58 -19.14
CA ASN A 118 13.92 3.87 -18.51
C ASN A 118 13.39 5.00 -19.41
N ARG A 119 12.50 5.80 -18.85
CA ARG A 119 11.75 6.89 -19.49
C ARG A 119 10.82 6.44 -20.63
N LYS A 120 10.49 5.16 -20.70
CA LYS A 120 9.47 4.64 -21.62
C LYS A 120 8.17 4.43 -20.88
N HIS A 121 7.07 4.70 -21.58
CA HIS A 121 5.75 4.26 -21.20
C HIS A 121 5.67 2.74 -21.32
N VAL A 122 5.29 2.07 -20.25
CA VAL A 122 5.19 0.62 -20.18
C VAL A 122 3.93 0.17 -19.47
N ILE A 123 3.51 -1.05 -19.80
CA ILE A 123 2.54 -1.81 -19.05
C ILE A 123 3.32 -2.91 -18.32
N VAL A 124 3.25 -2.91 -17.00
CA VAL A 124 3.95 -3.84 -16.12
C VAL A 124 2.91 -4.72 -15.45
N THR A 125 3.07 -6.03 -15.57
CA THR A 125 2.29 -7.01 -14.81
C THR A 125 3.21 -7.75 -13.86
N GLY A 126 2.80 -7.90 -12.61
CA GLY A 126 3.65 -8.49 -11.59
C GLY A 126 2.97 -8.72 -10.25
N GLU A 127 3.73 -9.26 -9.31
CA GLU A 127 3.29 -9.45 -7.92
C GLU A 127 3.58 -8.18 -7.12
N GLU A 128 2.53 -7.52 -6.63
CA GLU A 128 2.62 -6.39 -5.70
C GLU A 128 2.80 -6.92 -4.28
N MET A 129 3.88 -6.48 -3.64
CA MET A 129 4.26 -6.85 -2.28
C MET A 129 4.56 -5.59 -1.46
N ILE A 130 4.23 -5.63 -0.18
CA ILE A 130 4.54 -4.58 0.78
C ILE A 130 5.78 -5.02 1.58
N ASP A 131 6.88 -4.29 1.43
CA ASP A 131 8.07 -4.55 2.25
C ASP A 131 7.87 -3.99 3.67
N PRO A 132 8.17 -4.76 4.73
CA PRO A 132 8.02 -4.28 6.12
C PRO A 132 8.80 -3.00 6.45
N ARG A 133 9.91 -2.74 5.75
CA ARG A 133 10.70 -1.49 5.91
C ARG A 133 10.01 -0.30 5.27
N TRP A 134 9.14 -0.54 4.29
CA TRP A 134 8.41 0.48 3.54
C TRP A 134 6.91 0.18 3.43
N PRO A 135 6.16 0.27 4.55
CA PRO A 135 4.76 -0.16 4.60
C PRO A 135 3.81 0.70 3.74
N LYS A 136 4.25 1.89 3.32
CA LYS A 136 3.48 2.82 2.47
C LYS A 136 3.94 2.84 1.03
N THR A 137 4.90 1.99 0.68
CA THR A 137 5.55 2.02 -0.64
C THR A 137 5.49 0.62 -1.22
N PRO A 138 4.49 0.35 -2.09
CA PRO A 138 4.37 -0.95 -2.70
C PRO A 138 5.57 -1.21 -3.64
N VAL A 139 5.99 -2.46 -3.66
CA VAL A 139 7.05 -2.98 -4.54
C VAL A 139 6.40 -3.98 -5.47
N LEU A 140 6.57 -3.79 -6.77
CA LEU A 140 6.05 -4.65 -7.81
C LEU A 140 7.19 -5.52 -8.37
N GLU A 141 7.13 -6.81 -8.08
CA GLU A 141 8.01 -7.81 -8.68
C GLU A 141 7.52 -8.11 -10.10
N ILE A 142 8.33 -7.77 -11.09
CA ILE A 142 7.93 -7.80 -12.49
C ILE A 142 7.87 -9.24 -12.99
N ASP A 143 6.68 -9.61 -13.44
CA ASP A 143 6.48 -10.81 -14.23
C ASP A 143 6.72 -10.53 -15.72
N THR A 144 5.96 -9.56 -16.24
CA THR A 144 5.96 -9.18 -17.65
C THR A 144 6.03 -7.65 -17.78
N ILE A 145 6.80 -7.16 -18.77
CA ILE A 145 6.86 -5.74 -19.12
C ILE A 145 6.75 -5.57 -20.63
N GLU A 146 5.86 -4.67 -21.05
CA GLU A 146 5.65 -4.33 -22.45
C GLU A 146 5.70 -2.81 -22.62
N VAL A 147 6.18 -2.33 -23.77
CA VAL A 147 6.15 -0.90 -24.08
C VAL A 147 4.74 -0.56 -24.56
N ALA A 148 4.12 0.43 -23.95
CA ALA A 148 2.81 0.90 -24.39
C ALA A 148 2.93 1.57 -25.78
N PRO A 149 1.92 1.41 -26.65
CA PRO A 149 1.94 1.92 -28.02
C PRO A 149 1.90 3.44 -28.14
#